data_AF-A0A918J807-F1
#
_entry.id   AF-A0A918J807-F1
#
_cell.length_a   1.000
_cell.length_b   1.000
_cell.length_c   1.000
_cell.angle_alpha   90.00
_cell.angle_beta   90.00
_cell.angle_gamma   90.00
#
_symmetry.space_group_name_H-M   'P 1'
#
loop_
_entity.id
_entity.type
_entity.pdbx_description
1 polymer ?
#
loop_
_entity_poly.entity_id
_entity_poly.type
_entity_poly.pdbx_seq_one_letter_code
_entity_poly.pdbx_strand_id
1 'polypeptide(L)' 'MRSEARAAGLDRVMVVSHRPAEDFYHRVGAVRIGTALANPPAVPWDRPEFEFRISSE' A
#
# COMPACT_ATOMS: atom_id res chain seq x y z
N MET A 1 8.00 5.08 8.13
CA MET A 1 7.72 4.46 6.81
C MET A 1 8.35 5.20 5.62
N ARG A 2 7.82 6.29 5.05
CA ARG A 2 8.40 6.86 3.80
C ARG A 2 9.84 7.35 3.95
N SER A 3 10.15 8.00 5.07
CA SER A 3 11.52 8.44 5.38
C SER A 3 12.48 7.26 5.56
N GLU A 4 12.03 6.17 6.19
CA GLU A 4 12.82 4.93 6.29
C GLU A 4 13.03 4.29 4.92
N ALA A 5 11.99 4.23 4.08
CA ALA A 5 12.09 3.70 2.72
C ALA A 5 13.09 4.49 1.89
N ARG A 6 13.09 5.82 2.01
CA ARG A 6 14.11 6.68 1.38
C ARG A 6 15.50 6.40 1.92
N ALA A 7 15.67 6.34 3.25
CA ALA A 7 16.95 6.05 3.87
C ALA A 7 17.50 4.67 3.45
N ALA A 8 16.61 3.72 3.15
CA ALA A 8 16.94 2.41 2.62
C ALA A 8 17.15 2.36 1.09
N GLY A 9 17.01 3.49 0.38
CA GLY A 9 17.16 3.56 -1.08
C GLY A 9 16.04 2.85 -1.85
N LEU A 10 14.84 2.74 -1.27
CA LEU A 10 13.69 2.14 -1.93
C LEU A 10 12.94 3.17 -2.78
N ASP A 11 12.57 2.82 -4.00
CA ASP A 11 11.82 3.69 -4.92
C ASP A 11 10.31 3.68 -4.66
N ARG A 12 9.80 2.64 -3.99
CA ARG A 12 8.37 2.48 -3.70
C ARG A 12 8.10 1.64 -2.46
N VAL A 13 6.92 1.85 -1.88
CA VAL A 13 6.36 1.01 -0.82
C VAL A 13 4.98 0.50 -1.24
N MET A 14 4.81 -0.82 -1.19
CA MET A 14 3.55 -1.50 -1.49
C MET A 14 2.74 -1.70 -0.21
N VAL A 15 1.43 -1.49 -0.28
CA VAL A 15 0.51 -1.68 0.86
C VAL A 15 -0.68 -2.51 0.43
N VAL A 16 -0.94 -3.59 1.16
CA VAL A 16 -2.21 -4.31 1.11
C VAL A 16 -3.05 -3.85 2.29
N SER A 17 -4.22 -3.27 2.03
CA SER A 17 -5.04 -2.64 3.07
C SER A 17 -6.38 -3.34 3.27
N HIS A 18 -6.97 -3.17 4.45
CA HIS A 18 -8.37 -3.48 4.66
C HIS A 18 -9.25 -2.40 4.00
N ARG A 19 -10.34 -2.78 3.33
CA ARG A 19 -11.18 -1.85 2.55
C ARG A 19 -11.62 -0.58 3.29
N PRO A 20 -12.02 -0.60 4.57
CA PRO A 20 -12.36 0.62 5.32
C PRO A 20 -11.27 1.67 5.40
N ALA A 21 -10.00 1.31 5.17
CA ALA A 21 -8.88 2.24 5.18
C ALA A 21 -8.48 2.75 3.78
N GLU A 22 -9.20 2.38 2.72
CA GLU A 22 -8.92 2.79 1.33
C GLU A 22 -8.83 4.32 1.19
N ASP A 23 -9.80 5.05 1.73
CA ASP A 23 -9.82 6.53 1.69
C ASP A 23 -8.67 7.15 2.46
N PHE A 24 -8.22 6.51 3.55
CA PHE A 24 -7.04 6.97 4.28
C PHE A 24 -5.80 6.90 3.39
N TYR A 25 -5.54 5.76 2.75
CA TYR A 25 -4.38 5.58 1.89
C TYR A 25 -4.41 6.51 0.69
N HIS A 26 -5.56 6.72 0.07
CA HIS A 26 -5.71 7.73 -0.97
C HIS A 26 -5.36 9.14 -0.49
N ARG A 27 -5.90 9.55 0.67
CA ARG A 27 -5.68 10.89 1.22
C ARG A 27 -4.22 11.16 1.59
N VAL A 28 -3.52 10.15 2.10
CA VAL A 28 -2.09 10.29 2.41
C VAL A 28 -1.19 10.17 1.18
N GLY A 29 -1.75 9.97 -0.02
CA GLY A 29 -1.01 10.00 -1.29
C GLY A 29 -0.58 8.63 -1.80
N ALA A 30 -1.25 7.55 -1.39
CA ALA A 30 -1.09 6.24 -2.00
C ALA A 30 -1.96 6.17 -3.26
N VAL A 31 -1.42 5.56 -4.31
CA VAL A 31 -2.17 5.30 -5.54
C VAL A 31 -2.67 3.86 -5.51
N ARG A 32 -3.95 3.64 -5.78
CA ARG A 32 -4.48 2.28 -5.91
C ARG A 32 -3.97 1.68 -7.22
N ILE A 33 -3.34 0.51 -7.13
CA ILE A 33 -2.68 -0.15 -8.25
C ILE A 33 -3.26 -1.54 -8.53
N GLY A 34 -4.07 -2.08 -7.63
CA GLY A 34 -4.55 -3.44 -7.77
C GLY A 34 -5.51 -3.87 -6.67
N THR A 35 -5.68 -5.18 -6.60
CA THR A 35 -6.47 -5.89 -5.60
C THR A 35 -5.79 -7.23 -5.34
N ALA A 36 -5.30 -7.40 -4.11
CA ALA A 36 -4.80 -8.65 -3.61
C ALA A 36 -5.99 -9.57 -3.34
N LEU A 37 -5.98 -10.74 -3.97
CA LEU A 37 -7.03 -11.73 -3.80
C LEU A 37 -7.09 -12.26 -2.36
N ALA A 38 -8.25 -12.79 -1.99
CA ALA A 38 -8.43 -13.58 -0.79
C ALA A 38 -7.40 -14.73 -0.71
N ASN A 39 -6.88 -14.98 0.49
CA ASN A 39 -5.97 -16.09 0.80
C ASN A 39 -6.52 -16.87 2.02
N PRO A 40 -7.54 -17.71 1.80
CA PRO A 40 -8.15 -18.49 2.89
C PRO A 40 -7.20 -19.59 3.42
N PRO A 41 -7.31 -19.96 4.71
CA PRO A 41 -8.32 -19.48 5.67
C PRO A 41 -7.94 -18.16 6.34
N ALA A 42 -6.69 -17.69 6.21
CA ALA A 42 -6.18 -16.55 6.96
C ALA A 42 -6.84 -15.22 6.57
N VAL A 43 -7.14 -15.03 5.28
CA VAL A 43 -7.77 -13.81 4.78
C VAL A 43 -8.86 -14.15 3.76
N PRO A 44 -10.13 -14.29 4.19
CA PRO A 44 -11.21 -14.76 3.31
C PRO A 44 -11.83 -13.67 2.41
N TRP A 45 -11.21 -12.50 2.28
CA TRP A 45 -11.71 -11.40 1.45
C TRP A 45 -10.59 -10.72 0.64
N ASP A 46 -10.97 -10.14 -0.49
CA ASP A 46 -10.11 -9.33 -1.34
C ASP A 46 -9.74 -8.01 -0.67
N ARG A 47 -8.53 -7.52 -0.97
CA ARG A 47 -7.93 -6.36 -0.33
C ARG A 47 -7.34 -5.41 -1.37
N PRO A 48 -7.62 -4.11 -1.32
CA PRO A 48 -6.99 -3.16 -2.24
C PRO A 48 -5.47 -3.10 -2.02
N GLU A 49 -4.76 -2.96 -3.14
CA GLU A 49 -3.31 -2.75 -3.18
C GLU A 49 -3.00 -1.30 -3.55
N PHE A 50 -2.08 -0.70 -2.81
CA PHE A 50 -1.62 0.66 -3.03
C PHE A 50 -0.11 0.73 -3.17
N GLU A 51 0.34 1.76 -3.88
CA GLU A 51 1.74 2.15 -4.01
C GLU A 51 1.94 3.55 -3.42
N PHE A 52 3.00 3.70 -2.63
CA PHE A 52 3.64 4.99 -2.40
C PHE A 52 4.91 5.06 -3.22
N ARG A 53 5.00 6.04 -4.12
CA ARG A 53 6.27 6.38 -4.78
C ARG A 53 7.13 7.16 -3.80
N ILE A 54 8.39 6.77 -3.68
CA ILE A 54 9.36 7.42 -2.82
C ILE A 54 10.29 8.23 -3.70
N SER A 55 10.20 9.56 -3.61
CA SER A 55 11.15 10.45 -4.28
C SER A 55 12.47 10.49 -3.51
N SER A 56 13.56 10.62 -4.25
CA SER A 56 14.93 10.73 -3.74
C SER A 56 15.30 12.12 -3.21
N GLU A 57 14.35 13.05 -3.12
CA GLU A 57 14.59 14.44 -2.67
C GLU A 57 15.15 14.52 -1.24
#